data_AF-A0A955PAH5-F1
#
_entry.id   AF-A0A955PAH5-F1
#
_cell.length_a   1.000
_cell.length_b   1.000
_cell.length_c   1.000
_cell.angle_alpha   90.00
_cell.angle_beta   90.00
_cell.angle_gamma   90.00
#
_symmetry.space_group_name_H-M   'P 1'
#
loop_
_entity.id
_entity.type
_entity.pdbx_description
1 polymer ?
#
loop_
_entity_poly.entity_id
_entity_poly.type
_entity_poly.pdbx_seq_one_letter_code
_entity_poly.pdbx_strand_id
1 'polypeptide(L)'
;MNDVSNEIGARRRGIFALAIAFVAAIGGFLFGFDLGLIGAANPFLRDQFHLSPSQLGFATGSAALGCVFGPFLGAWSCDAVGRKRTMIFASLLLAASAIVT
;
A
#
# COMPACT_ATOMS: atom_id res chain seq x y z
N MET A 1 16.28 -12.54 39.07
CA MET A 1 15.02 -11.77 38.87
C MET A 1 15.13 -10.76 37.72
N ASN A 2 16.26 -10.04 37.57
CA ASN A 2 16.43 -8.99 36.55
C ASN A 2 16.70 -9.50 35.12
N ASP A 3 17.33 -10.68 34.97
CA ASP A 3 17.57 -11.26 33.63
C ASP A 3 16.30 -11.82 32.99
N VAL A 4 15.46 -12.49 33.79
CA VAL A 4 14.17 -13.03 33.32
C VAL A 4 13.22 -11.91 32.89
N SER A 5 13.17 -10.79 33.63
CA SER A 5 12.35 -9.63 33.23
C SER A 5 12.88 -8.96 31.96
N ASN A 6 14.21 -8.95 31.74
CA ASN A 6 14.81 -8.41 30.52
C ASN A 6 14.59 -9.32 29.29
N GLU A 7 14.67 -10.65 29.44
CA GLU A 7 14.33 -11.60 28.37
C GLU A 7 12.84 -11.51 27.97
N ILE A 8 11.93 -11.42 28.96
CA ILE A 8 10.49 -11.24 28.69
C ILE A 8 10.25 -9.92 27.94
N GLY A 9 10.94 -8.85 28.34
CA GLY A 9 10.91 -7.55 27.65
C GLY A 9 11.45 -7.63 26.22
N ALA A 10 12.56 -8.33 26.00
CA ALA A 10 13.17 -8.52 24.69
C ALA A 10 12.27 -9.36 23.75
N ARG A 11 11.69 -10.46 24.24
CA ARG A 11 10.70 -11.26 23.51
C ARG A 11 9.46 -10.44 23.13
N ARG A 12 8.92 -9.64 24.04
CA ARG A 12 7.78 -8.73 23.74
C ARG A 12 8.13 -7.73 22.64
N ARG A 13 9.32 -7.10 22.68
CA ARG A 13 9.78 -6.17 21.64
C ARG A 13 9.94 -6.87 20.29
N GLY A 14 10.49 -8.08 20.26
CA GLY A 14 10.65 -8.87 19.03
C GLY A 14 9.31 -9.23 18.37
N ILE A 15 8.33 -9.68 19.16
CA ILE A 15 6.98 -10.00 18.66
C ILE A 15 6.28 -8.72 18.14
N PHE A 16 6.42 -7.59 18.84
CA PHE A 16 5.87 -6.31 18.38
C PHE A 16 6.49 -5.85 17.06
N ALA A 17 7.82 -5.96 16.91
CA ALA A 17 8.51 -5.60 15.67
C ALA A 17 8.08 -6.50 14.50
N LEU A 18 7.95 -7.80 14.74
CA LEU A 18 7.46 -8.76 13.75
C LEU A 18 6.03 -8.44 13.31
N ALA A 19 5.15 -8.07 14.24
CA ALA A 19 3.77 -7.68 13.92
C ALA A 19 3.73 -6.42 13.02
N ILE A 20 4.53 -5.40 13.33
CA ILE A 20 4.60 -4.17 12.52
C ILE A 20 5.18 -4.47 11.12
N ALA A 21 6.23 -5.29 11.05
CA ALA A 21 6.83 -5.71 9.79
C ALA A 21 5.84 -6.51 8.93
N PHE A 22 5.04 -7.38 9.54
CA PHE A 22 4.01 -8.15 8.86
C PHE A 22 2.91 -7.24 8.27
N VAL A 23 2.40 -6.29 9.05
CA VAL A 23 1.42 -5.31 8.56
C VAL A 23 2.01 -4.44 7.44
N ALA A 24 3.26 -4.01 7.56
CA ALA A 24 3.95 -3.27 6.51
C ALA A 24 4.13 -4.11 5.22
N ALA A 25 4.46 -5.39 5.36
CA ALA A 25 4.58 -6.32 4.23
C ALA A 25 3.24 -6.54 3.51
N ILE A 26 2.12 -6.63 4.24
CA ILE A 26 0.78 -6.70 3.65
C ILE A 26 0.49 -5.45 2.81
N GLY A 27 0.87 -4.26 3.29
CA GLY A 27 0.71 -3.02 2.53
C GLY A 27 1.47 -3.05 1.19
N GLY A 28 2.73 -3.50 1.19
CA GLY A 28 3.51 -3.66 -0.04
C GLY A 28 2.97 -4.76 -0.96
N PHE A 29 2.45 -5.85 -0.38
CA PHE A 29 1.83 -6.94 -1.12
C PHE A 29 0.55 -6.50 -1.84
N LEU A 30 -0.36 -5.78 -1.15
CA LEU A 30 -1.59 -5.27 -1.74
C LEU A 30 -1.31 -4.30 -2.88
N PHE A 31 -0.34 -3.40 -2.70
CA PHE A 31 0.09 -2.49 -3.76
C PHE A 31 0.60 -3.25 -5.01
N GLY A 32 1.43 -4.28 -4.82
CA GLY A 32 1.91 -5.10 -5.94
C GLY A 32 0.79 -5.91 -6.61
N PHE A 33 -0.17 -6.38 -5.83
CA PHE A 33 -1.34 -7.08 -6.34
C PHE A 33 -2.19 -6.19 -7.25
N ASP A 34 -2.44 -4.93 -6.85
CA ASP A 34 -3.23 -3.98 -7.65
C ASP A 34 -2.58 -3.68 -9.02
N LEU A 35 -1.26 -3.46 -9.05
CA LEU A 35 -0.52 -3.26 -10.30
C LEU A 35 -0.58 -4.49 -11.21
N GLY A 36 -0.47 -5.69 -10.63
CA GLY A 36 -0.60 -6.94 -11.36
C GLY A 36 -2.01 -7.15 -11.93
N LEU A 37 -3.04 -6.82 -11.14
CA LEU A 37 -4.44 -6.97 -11.52
C LEU A 37 -4.82 -6.04 -12.68
N ILE A 38 -4.34 -4.79 -12.68
CA ILE A 38 -4.53 -3.85 -13.80
C ILE A 38 -3.95 -4.43 -15.10
N GLY A 39 -2.74 -4.98 -15.04
CA GLY A 39 -2.10 -5.62 -16.18
C GLY A 39 -2.91 -6.82 -16.72
N ALA A 40 -3.44 -7.64 -15.81
CA ALA A 40 -4.30 -8.77 -16.17
C ALA A 40 -5.66 -8.35 -16.75
N ALA A 41 -6.21 -7.22 -16.30
CA ALA A 41 -7.51 -6.70 -16.74
C ALA A 41 -7.46 -5.95 -18.08
N ASN A 42 -6.29 -5.40 -18.46
CA ASN A 42 -6.11 -4.61 -19.69
C ASN A 42 -6.70 -5.20 -20.99
N PRO A 43 -6.46 -6.48 -21.35
CA PRO A 43 -7.05 -7.06 -22.57
C PRO A 43 -8.58 -7.10 -22.49
N PHE A 44 -9.15 -7.45 -21.34
CA PHE A 44 -10.60 -7.48 -21.13
C PHE A 44 -11.23 -6.08 -21.20
N LEU A 45 -10.53 -5.06 -20.65
CA LEU A 45 -10.95 -3.67 -20.73
C LEU A 45 -10.95 -3.13 -22.16
N ARG A 46 -9.96 -3.52 -22.98
CA ARG A 46 -9.94 -3.16 -24.41
C ARG A 46 -11.13 -3.73 -25.15
N ASP A 47 -11.44 -5.00 -24.91
CA ASP A 47 -12.51 -5.71 -25.63
C ASP A 47 -13.90 -5.23 -25.20
N GLN A 48 -14.12 -4.94 -23.92
CA GLN A 48 -15.42 -4.43 -23.45
C GLN A 48 -15.68 -2.97 -23.82
N PHE A 49 -14.68 -2.10 -23.69
CA PHE A 49 -14.85 -0.66 -23.92
C PHE A 49 -14.41 -0.20 -25.31
N HIS A 50 -13.97 -1.10 -26.18
CA HIS A 50 -13.43 -0.81 -27.52
C HIS A 50 -12.37 0.32 -27.50
N LEU A 51 -11.49 0.29 -26.49
CA LEU A 51 -10.51 1.35 -26.25
C LEU A 51 -9.35 1.30 -27.25
N SER A 52 -8.98 2.47 -27.78
CA SER A 52 -7.78 2.61 -28.60
C SER A 52 -6.50 2.36 -27.78
N PRO A 53 -5.38 1.93 -28.41
CA PRO A 53 -4.12 1.67 -27.70
C PRO A 53 -3.62 2.86 -26.87
N SER A 54 -3.81 4.08 -27.37
CA SER A 54 -3.42 5.31 -26.69
C SER A 54 -4.27 5.58 -25.45
N GLN A 55 -5.58 5.34 -25.52
CA GLN A 55 -6.48 5.52 -24.36
C GLN A 55 -6.21 4.52 -23.25
N LEU A 56 -5.99 3.24 -23.58
CA LEU A 56 -5.62 2.22 -22.59
C LEU A 56 -4.26 2.53 -21.95
N GLY A 57 -3.28 2.95 -22.76
CA GLY A 57 -1.96 3.35 -22.30
C GLY A 57 -2.02 4.58 -21.38
N PHE A 58 -2.90 5.54 -21.68
CA PHE A 58 -3.11 6.70 -20.82
C PHE A 58 -3.80 6.34 -19.50
N ALA A 59 -4.81 5.46 -19.55
CA ALA A 59 -5.51 4.99 -18.36
C ALA A 59 -4.56 4.24 -17.40
N THR A 60 -3.79 3.28 -17.91
CA THR A 60 -2.82 2.53 -17.08
C THR A 60 -1.58 3.32 -16.72
N GLY A 61 -1.09 4.18 -17.63
CA GLY A 61 0.07 5.04 -17.40
C GLY A 61 -0.19 6.11 -16.35
N SER A 62 -1.40 6.70 -16.31
CA SER A 62 -1.75 7.69 -15.28
C SER A 62 -1.76 7.08 -13.87
N ALA A 63 -2.26 5.84 -13.72
CA ALA A 63 -2.19 5.10 -12.48
C ALA A 63 -0.73 4.83 -12.04
N ALA A 64 0.13 4.38 -12.97
CA ALA A 64 1.54 4.16 -12.70
C ALA A 64 2.29 5.45 -12.32
N LEU A 65 2.00 6.57 -13.00
CA LEU A 65 2.56 7.87 -12.65
C LEU A 65 2.13 8.30 -11.24
N GLY A 66 0.85 8.13 -10.89
CA GLY A 66 0.35 8.37 -9.53
C GLY A 66 1.09 7.57 -8.47
N CYS A 67 1.46 6.31 -8.77
CA CYS A 67 2.23 5.46 -7.87
C CYS A 67 3.68 5.93 -7.68
N VAL A 68 4.28 6.59 -8.67
CA VAL A 68 5.61 7.18 -8.55
C VAL A 68 5.57 8.46 -7.72
N PHE A 69 4.57 9.33 -7.95
CA PHE A 69 4.47 10.62 -7.25
C PHE A 69 3.89 10.51 -5.83
N GLY A 70 3.00 9.55 -5.59
CA GLY A 70 2.32 9.36 -4.30
C GLY A 70 3.25 9.19 -3.09
N PRO A 71 4.32 8.36 -3.17
CA PRO A 71 5.26 8.16 -2.07
C PRO A 71 5.97 9.44 -1.62
N PHE A 72 6.20 10.41 -2.51
CA PHE A 72 6.83 11.68 -2.14
C PHE A 72 5.93 12.49 -1.20
N LEU A 73 4.63 12.55 -1.49
CA LEU A 73 3.63 13.18 -0.63
C LEU A 73 3.43 12.38 0.67
N GLY A 74 3.44 11.05 0.57
CA GLY A 74 3.32 10.14 1.70
C GLY A 74 4.51 10.24 2.67
N ALA A 75 5.73 10.37 2.15
CA ALA A 75 6.96 10.52 2.93
C ALA A 75 6.93 11.82 3.74
N TRP A 76 6.60 12.94 3.09
CA TRP A 76 6.44 14.23 3.78
C TRP A 76 5.35 14.18 4.86
N SER A 77 4.22 13.52 4.57
CA SER A 77 3.12 13.34 5.52
C SER A 77 3.49 12.41 6.69
N CYS A 78 4.35 11.40 6.47
CA CYS A 78 4.87 10.52 7.52
C CYS A 78 5.75 11.28 8.51
N ASP A 79 6.58 12.20 8.02
CA ASP A 79 7.50 12.99 8.83
C ASP A 79 6.76 14.12 9.59
N ALA A 80 5.74 14.72 8.99
CA ALA A 80 4.99 15.83 9.60
C ALA A 80 3.93 15.38 10.65
N VAL A 81 3.19 14.30 10.38
CA VAL A 81 2.03 13.87 11.21
C VAL A 81 2.34 12.64 12.07
N GLY A 82 3.44 11.93 11.75
CA GLY A 82 3.92 10.74 12.43
C GLY A 82 3.45 9.42 11.80
N ARG A 83 4.40 8.50 11.60
CA ARG A 83 4.25 7.17 10.94
C ARG A 83 2.94 6.42 11.22
N LYS A 84 2.51 6.34 12.48
CA LYS A 84 1.31 5.56 12.88
C LYS A 84 0.01 6.20 12.37
N ARG A 85 -0.12 7.54 12.44
CA ARG A 85 -1.31 8.25 11.99
C ARG A 85 -1.41 8.23 10.47
N THR A 86 -0.29 8.42 9.79
CA THR A 86 -0.23 8.37 8.33
C THR A 86 -0.61 6.98 7.80
N MET A 87 -0.19 5.90 8.46
CA MET A 87 -0.64 4.55 8.10
C MET A 87 -2.15 4.34 8.28
N ILE A 88 -2.73 4.80 9.39
CA ILE A 88 -4.18 4.67 9.61
C ILE A 88 -4.96 5.46 8.56
N PHE A 89 -4.54 6.68 8.24
CA PHE A 89 -5.16 7.48 7.17
C PHE A 89 -5.07 6.80 5.80
N ALA A 90 -3.91 6.23 5.46
CA ALA A 90 -3.73 5.49 4.21
C ALA A 90 -4.65 4.25 4.15
N SER A 91 -4.75 3.49 5.25
CA SER A 91 -5.65 2.34 5.34
C SER A 91 -7.13 2.74 5.21
N LEU A 92 -7.53 3.87 5.80
CA LEU A 92 -8.90 4.38 5.69
C LEU A 92 -9.23 4.84 4.26
N LEU A 93 -8.30 5.53 3.60
CA LEU A 93 -8.43 5.92 2.19
C LEU A 93 -8.56 4.69 1.29
N LEU A 94 -7.72 3.67 1.52
CA LEU A 94 -7.79 2.41 0.78
C LEU A 94 -9.16 1.72 1.00
N ALA A 95 -9.61 1.62 2.25
CA ALA A 95 -10.91 1.02 2.57
C ALA A 95 -12.07 1.80 1.94
N ALA A 96 -12.04 3.13 1.97
CA ALA A 96 -13.04 3.96 1.33
C ALA A 96 -13.03 3.77 -0.20
N SER A 97 -11.86 3.73 -0.83
CA SER A 97 -11.72 3.48 -2.26
C SER A 97 -12.32 2.14 -2.66
N ALA A 98 -12.09 1.09 -1.87
CA ALA A 98 -12.64 -0.25 -2.12
C ALA A 98 -14.17 -0.32 -1.94
N ILE A 99 -14.76 0.57 -1.14
CA ILE A 99 -16.23 0.66 -1.02
C ILE A 99 -16.85 1.43 -2.19
N VAL A 100 -16.12 2.42 -2.71
CA VAL A 100 -16.60 3.30 -3.78
C VAL A 100 -16.42 2.69 -5.18
N THR A 101 -15.44 1.79 -5.37
CA THR A 101 -15.09 1.16 -6.65
C THR A 101 -15.85 -0.16 -6.84
#